data_AF-A0A9W9INR1-F1
#
_entry.id   AF-A0A9W9INR1-F1
#
_cell.length_a   1.000
_cell.length_b   1.000
_cell.length_c   1.000
_cell.angle_alpha   90.00
_cell.angle_beta   90.00
_cell.angle_gamma   90.00
#
_symmetry.space_group_name_H-M   'P 1'
#
loop_
_entity.id
_entity.type
_entity.pdbx_description
1 polymer ?
#
loop_
_entity_poly.entity_id
_entity_poly.type
_entity_poly.pdbx_seq_one_letter_code
_entity_poly.pdbx_strand_id
1 'polypeptide(L)'
;MGIEQQRQRRAVFRLEEANLYYTAATGVYNEEHMDLLRLPYLGMRQYLLRQTGYPWDADVINLRAALVGITTLSVWSSISSAACPVIFSDRERQAAIIESQKWNESEQLLSRVREHLDIDLEGGTEPDNFERAVEGNRKFRMEMVRQAEVDQREIYWRNWPYKDDEDDSMPPGDI
;
A
#
# COMPACT_ATOMS: atom_id res chain seq x y z
N MET A 1 21.78 16.83 12.74
CA MET A 1 20.92 15.62 12.57
C MET A 1 19.64 15.90 13.34
N GLY A 2 18.46 15.81 12.71
CA GLY A 2 17.20 16.12 13.40
C GLY A 2 16.83 15.08 14.47
N ILE A 3 16.08 15.49 15.50
CA ILE A 3 15.62 14.60 16.58
C ILE A 3 14.83 13.40 16.03
N GLU A 4 13.95 13.66 15.04
CA GLU A 4 13.19 12.64 14.29
C GLU A 4 14.10 11.58 13.66
N GLN A 5 15.16 12.05 12.98
CA GLN A 5 16.11 11.21 12.28
C GLN A 5 16.95 10.36 13.25
N GLN A 6 17.28 10.90 14.41
CA GLN A 6 17.93 10.14 15.48
C GLN A 6 17.01 9.06 16.07
N ARG A 7 15.72 9.38 16.27
CA ARG A 7 14.72 8.40 16.73
C ARG A 7 14.57 7.25 15.73
N GLN A 8 14.40 7.55 14.45
CA GLN A 8 14.30 6.55 13.38
C GLN A 8 15.54 5.65 13.34
N ARG A 9 16.75 6.23 13.36
CA ARG A 9 18.00 5.44 13.39
C ARG A 9 18.09 4.53 14.60
N ARG A 10 17.70 5.00 15.78
CA ARG A 10 17.70 4.20 17.00
C ARG A 10 16.64 3.09 16.98
N ALA A 11 15.50 3.32 16.32
CA ALA A 11 14.48 2.30 16.12
C ALA A 11 14.97 1.18 15.19
N VAL A 12 15.58 1.55 14.06
CA VAL A 12 16.20 0.59 13.12
C VAL A 12 17.27 -0.24 13.81
N PHE A 13 18.21 0.40 14.51
CA PHE A 13 19.27 -0.30 15.23
C PHE A 13 18.72 -1.32 16.25
N ARG A 14 17.70 -0.93 17.03
CA ARG A 14 17.07 -1.84 18.00
C ARG A 14 16.32 -3.00 17.33
N LEU A 15 15.73 -2.77 16.16
CA LEU A 15 15.07 -3.82 15.39
C LEU A 15 16.09 -4.84 14.84
N GLU A 16 17.22 -4.36 14.32
CA GLU A 16 18.32 -5.22 13.86
C GLU A 16 18.90 -6.06 14.98
N GLU A 17 19.14 -5.45 16.15
CA GLU A 17 19.58 -6.13 17.36
C GLU A 17 18.58 -7.21 17.79
N ALA A 18 17.28 -6.89 17.84
CA ALA A 18 16.23 -7.84 18.19
C ALA A 18 16.15 -9.01 17.19
N ASN A 19 16.26 -8.74 15.88
CA ASN A 19 16.30 -9.78 14.85
C ASN A 19 17.51 -10.71 14.99
N LEU A 20 18.67 -10.17 15.35
CA LEU A 20 19.88 -10.97 15.60
C LEU A 20 19.66 -11.92 16.79
N TYR A 21 19.18 -11.38 17.93
CA TYR A 21 18.89 -12.19 19.11
C TYR A 21 17.79 -13.22 18.85
N TYR A 22 16.73 -12.85 18.14
CA TYR A 22 15.67 -13.77 17.74
C TYR A 22 16.23 -14.92 16.91
N THR A 23 17.06 -14.61 15.91
CA THR A 23 17.67 -15.60 15.02
C THR A 23 18.60 -16.55 15.81
N ALA A 24 19.43 -15.99 16.69
CA ALA A 24 20.37 -16.78 17.50
C ALA A 24 19.63 -17.68 18.52
N ALA A 25 18.70 -17.11 19.28
CA ALA A 25 17.96 -17.85 20.31
C ALA A 25 17.03 -18.89 19.68
N THR A 26 16.24 -18.51 18.68
CA THR A 26 15.31 -19.44 18.00
C THR A 26 16.07 -20.49 17.21
N GLY A 27 17.17 -20.11 16.55
CA GLY A 27 17.94 -21.03 15.73
C GLY A 27 18.67 -22.14 16.50
N VAL A 28 18.91 -21.96 17.80
CA VAL A 28 19.46 -23.02 18.66
C VAL A 28 18.42 -24.09 18.98
N TYR A 29 17.14 -23.72 19.07
CA TYR A 29 16.09 -24.61 19.60
C TYR A 29 15.03 -25.02 18.58
N ASN A 30 14.94 -24.34 17.43
CA ASN A 30 13.87 -24.56 16.46
C ASN A 30 14.43 -24.52 15.03
N GLU A 31 15.06 -25.62 14.64
CA GLU A 31 15.63 -25.81 13.30
C GLU A 31 14.55 -25.74 12.21
N GLU A 32 13.37 -26.32 12.44
CA GLU A 32 12.24 -26.27 11.51
C GLU A 32 11.82 -24.82 11.20
N HIS A 33 11.76 -23.96 12.23
CA HIS A 33 11.48 -22.54 12.03
C HIS A 33 12.55 -21.85 11.19
N MET A 34 13.83 -22.17 11.43
CA MET A 34 14.93 -21.60 10.65
C MET A 34 14.90 -22.05 9.18
N ASP A 35 14.50 -23.29 8.92
CA ASP A 35 14.34 -23.80 7.55
C ASP A 35 13.20 -23.11 6.82
N LEU A 36 12.09 -22.82 7.50
CA LEU A 36 11.00 -22.01 6.95
C LEU A 36 11.47 -20.60 6.56
N LEU A 37 12.30 -19.96 7.39
CA LEU A 37 12.86 -18.63 7.09
C LEU A 37 13.80 -18.63 5.88
N ARG A 38 14.38 -19.79 5.53
CA ARG A 38 15.26 -19.97 4.37
C ARG A 38 14.51 -20.32 3.09
N LEU A 39 13.19 -20.45 3.13
CA LEU A 39 12.40 -20.81 1.96
C LEU A 39 12.64 -19.82 0.79
N PRO A 40 12.86 -20.32 -0.44
CA PRO A 40 13.03 -19.48 -1.60
C PRO A 40 11.85 -18.53 -1.78
N TYR A 41 12.16 -17.26 -2.00
CA TYR A 41 11.18 -16.19 -2.25
C TYR A 41 10.15 -16.04 -1.11
N LEU A 42 10.52 -16.33 0.15
CA LEU A 42 9.62 -16.23 1.31
C LEU A 42 8.87 -14.90 1.36
N GLY A 43 9.56 -13.78 1.13
CA GLY A 43 8.94 -12.45 1.12
C GLY A 43 7.85 -12.31 0.05
N MET A 44 8.04 -12.87 -1.15
CA MET A 44 7.01 -12.86 -2.20
C MET A 44 5.82 -13.75 -1.85
N ARG A 45 6.06 -14.91 -1.23
CA ARG A 45 4.99 -15.81 -0.75
C ARG A 45 4.16 -15.13 0.35
N GLN A 46 4.83 -14.54 1.33
CA GLN A 46 4.19 -13.80 2.43
C GLN A 46 3.43 -12.58 1.91
N TYR A 47 4.01 -11.85 0.95
CA TYR A 47 3.35 -10.73 0.30
C TYR A 47 2.05 -11.18 -0.38
N LEU A 48 2.09 -12.22 -1.23
CA LEU A 48 0.88 -12.74 -1.87
C LEU A 48 -0.20 -13.13 -0.85
N LEU A 49 0.17 -13.90 0.17
CA LEU A 49 -0.77 -14.32 1.22
C LEU A 49 -1.39 -13.12 1.93
N ARG A 50 -0.59 -12.10 2.24
CA ARG A 50 -1.10 -10.86 2.82
C ARG A 50 -2.07 -10.15 1.87
N GLN A 51 -1.73 -10.08 0.58
CA GLN A 51 -2.58 -9.47 -0.44
C GLN A 51 -3.91 -10.20 -0.64
N THR A 52 -4.02 -11.49 -0.29
CA THR A 52 -5.34 -12.17 -0.30
C THR A 52 -6.27 -11.75 0.83
N GLY A 53 -5.77 -11.00 1.83
CA GLY A 53 -6.56 -10.44 2.91
C GLY A 53 -7.16 -9.05 2.62
N TYR A 54 -6.60 -8.31 1.67
CA TYR A 54 -7.07 -6.96 1.28
C TYR A 54 -8.15 -6.85 0.18
N PRO A 55 -8.63 -7.92 -0.50
CA PRO A 55 -9.74 -7.77 -1.44
C PRO A 55 -11.03 -7.29 -0.77
N TRP A 56 -11.16 -7.48 0.55
CA TRP A 56 -12.24 -6.91 1.35
C TRP A 56 -12.19 -5.38 1.43
N ASP A 57 -10.98 -4.81 1.26
CA ASP A 57 -10.72 -3.37 1.14
C ASP A 57 -10.61 -2.95 -0.35
N ALA A 58 -11.06 -3.81 -1.26
CA ALA A 58 -11.02 -3.63 -2.72
C ALA A 58 -9.63 -3.43 -3.35
N ASP A 59 -8.52 -3.73 -2.65
CA ASP A 59 -7.16 -3.68 -3.23
C ASP A 59 -6.85 -4.95 -4.05
N VAL A 60 -7.43 -5.01 -5.25
CA VAL A 60 -7.14 -6.07 -6.24
C VAL A 60 -5.89 -5.78 -7.06
N ILE A 61 -5.42 -4.53 -7.07
CA ILE A 61 -4.28 -4.08 -7.89
C ILE A 61 -2.99 -4.70 -7.34
N ASN A 62 -2.77 -4.60 -6.03
CA ASN A 62 -1.58 -5.16 -5.40
C ASN A 62 -1.61 -6.70 -5.36
N LEU A 63 -2.80 -7.31 -5.25
CA LEU A 63 -2.96 -8.76 -5.41
C LEU A 63 -2.54 -9.20 -6.81
N ARG A 64 -2.98 -8.50 -7.86
CA ARG A 64 -2.59 -8.79 -9.25
C ARG A 64 -1.08 -8.68 -9.43
N ALA A 65 -0.46 -7.63 -8.90
CA ALA A 65 0.99 -7.45 -8.95
C ALA A 65 1.74 -8.59 -8.22
N ALA A 66 1.25 -9.03 -7.06
CA ALA A 66 1.80 -10.17 -6.32
C ALA A 66 1.75 -11.46 -7.14
N LEU A 67 0.60 -11.73 -7.77
CA LEU A 67 0.40 -12.89 -8.64
C LEU A 67 1.31 -12.86 -9.86
N VAL A 68 1.43 -11.72 -10.54
CA VAL A 68 2.35 -11.56 -11.67
C VAL A 68 3.80 -11.85 -11.25
N GLY A 69 4.23 -11.31 -10.10
CA GLY A 69 5.57 -11.54 -9.57
C GLY A 69 5.86 -13.02 -9.30
N ILE A 70 4.99 -13.68 -8.52
CA ILE A 70 5.20 -15.07 -8.08
C ILE A 70 5.12 -16.09 -9.24
N THR A 71 4.33 -15.78 -10.28
CA THR A 71 4.13 -16.63 -11.46
C THR A 71 5.19 -16.42 -12.54
N THR A 72 6.24 -15.64 -12.26
CA THR A 72 7.42 -15.56 -13.13
C THR A 72 8.15 -16.90 -13.12
N LEU A 73 8.63 -17.36 -14.28
CA LEU A 73 9.19 -18.72 -14.43
C LEU A 73 10.33 -19.03 -13.44
N SER A 74 11.24 -18.08 -13.20
CA SER A 74 12.35 -18.24 -12.25
C SER A 74 11.89 -18.38 -10.79
N VAL A 75 10.81 -17.68 -10.44
CA VAL A 75 10.25 -17.71 -9.09
C VAL A 75 9.43 -18.98 -8.90
N TRP A 76 8.48 -19.25 -9.78
CA TRP A 76 7.57 -20.39 -9.65
C TRP A 76 8.32 -21.73 -9.63
N SER A 77 9.31 -21.91 -10.50
CA SER A 77 10.14 -23.14 -10.53
C SER A 77 10.92 -23.39 -9.24
N SER A 78 11.18 -22.35 -8.44
CA SER A 78 11.80 -22.45 -7.13
C SER A 78 10.80 -22.68 -5.99
N ILE A 79 9.50 -22.49 -6.25
CA ILE A 79 8.42 -22.66 -5.29
C ILE A 79 7.75 -24.02 -5.44
N SER A 80 7.53 -24.46 -6.68
CA SER A 80 6.80 -25.68 -7.00
C SER A 80 7.37 -26.34 -8.26
N SER A 81 7.39 -27.67 -8.26
CA SER A 81 7.68 -28.49 -9.44
C SER A 81 6.47 -28.66 -10.37
N ALA A 82 5.27 -28.31 -9.90
CA ALA A 82 4.06 -28.39 -10.71
C ALA A 82 4.00 -27.25 -11.75
N ALA A 83 3.24 -27.46 -12.82
CA ALA A 83 2.94 -26.37 -13.75
C ALA A 83 2.19 -25.24 -13.02
N CYS A 84 2.52 -23.99 -13.34
CA CYS A 84 1.85 -22.83 -12.75
C CYS A 84 0.38 -22.80 -13.22
N PRO A 85 -0.61 -22.73 -12.30
CA PRO A 85 -2.02 -22.80 -12.66
C PRO A 85 -2.53 -21.54 -13.40
N VAL A 86 -1.78 -20.45 -13.33
CA VAL A 86 -2.11 -19.16 -13.96
C VAL A 86 -0.91 -18.66 -14.74
N ILE A 87 -1.16 -18.16 -15.94
CA ILE A 87 -0.13 -17.61 -16.83
C ILE A 87 -0.59 -16.24 -17.29
N PHE A 88 0.26 -15.23 -17.10
CA PHE A 88 0.05 -13.88 -17.61
C PHE A 88 0.90 -13.67 -18.86
N SER A 89 0.27 -13.08 -19.89
CA SER A 89 0.96 -12.55 -21.06
C SER A 89 1.89 -11.40 -20.68
N ASP A 90 2.90 -11.13 -21.51
CA ASP A 90 3.84 -10.02 -21.28
C ASP A 90 3.11 -8.66 -21.15
N ARG A 91 2.03 -8.48 -21.91
CA ARG A 91 1.19 -7.30 -21.83
C ARG A 91 0.52 -7.17 -20.46
N GLU A 92 -0.05 -8.25 -19.91
CA GLU A 92 -0.68 -8.25 -18.59
C GLU A 92 0.34 -8.03 -17.48
N ARG A 93 1.54 -8.60 -17.63
CA ARG A 93 2.64 -8.39 -16.68
C ARG A 93 3.05 -6.91 -16.64
N GLN A 94 3.26 -6.31 -17.80
CA GLN A 94 3.61 -4.90 -17.89
C GLN A 94 2.49 -4.00 -17.36
N ALA A 95 1.23 -4.31 -17.68
CA ALA A 95 0.09 -3.56 -17.17
C ALA A 95 0.02 -3.62 -15.64
N ALA A 96 0.16 -4.80 -15.03
CA ALA A 96 0.11 -4.96 -13.58
C ALA A 96 1.23 -4.17 -12.86
N ILE A 97 2.43 -4.11 -13.44
CA ILE A 97 3.54 -3.31 -12.89
C ILE A 97 3.19 -1.82 -12.92
N ILE A 98 2.72 -1.32 -14.06
CA ILE A 98 2.36 0.11 -14.22
C ILE A 98 1.19 0.47 -13.31
N GLU A 99 0.15 -0.37 -13.24
CA GLU A 99 -1.02 -0.16 -12.40
C GLU A 99 -0.64 -0.12 -10.92
N SER A 100 0.16 -1.08 -10.44
CA SER A 100 0.60 -1.12 -9.05
C SER A 100 1.54 0.04 -8.69
N GLN A 101 2.40 0.48 -9.60
CA GLN A 101 3.22 1.68 -9.37
C GLN A 101 2.34 2.92 -9.17
N LYS A 102 1.39 3.18 -10.07
CA LYS A 102 0.46 4.30 -9.95
C LYS A 102 -0.37 4.22 -8.67
N TRP A 103 -0.89 3.04 -8.36
CA TRP A 103 -1.65 2.81 -7.13
C TRP A 103 -0.83 3.13 -5.88
N ASN A 104 0.40 2.63 -5.80
CA ASN A 104 1.27 2.88 -4.65
C ASN A 104 1.68 4.35 -4.52
N GLU A 105 1.81 5.08 -5.62
CA GLU A 105 2.02 6.54 -5.61
C GLU A 105 0.79 7.28 -5.05
N SER A 106 -0.41 6.91 -5.50
CA SER A 106 -1.67 7.45 -4.98
C SER A 106 -1.86 7.14 -3.48
N GLU A 107 -1.59 5.90 -3.06
CA GLU A 107 -1.66 5.50 -1.65
C GLU A 107 -0.67 6.27 -0.76
N GLN A 108 0.56 6.51 -1.24
CA GLN A 108 1.53 7.34 -0.52
C GLN A 108 1.05 8.78 -0.36
N LEU A 109 0.42 9.35 -1.40
CA LEU A 109 -0.16 10.68 -1.32
C LEU A 109 -1.31 10.71 -0.30
N LEU A 110 -2.24 9.75 -0.38
CA LEU A 110 -3.36 9.65 0.56
C LEU A 110 -2.91 9.42 1.99
N SER A 111 -1.85 8.63 2.22
CA SER A 111 -1.27 8.44 3.55
C SER A 111 -0.79 9.77 4.15
N ARG A 112 -0.15 10.63 3.35
CA ARG A 112 0.29 11.96 3.80
C ARG A 112 -0.89 12.89 4.08
N VAL A 113 -1.96 12.79 3.28
CA VAL A 113 -3.20 13.53 3.52
C VAL A 113 -3.81 13.08 4.85
N ARG A 114 -3.91 11.77 5.09
CA ARG A 114 -4.43 11.21 6.36
C ARG A 114 -3.63 11.68 7.56
N GLU A 115 -2.30 11.58 7.49
CA GLU A 115 -1.39 12.06 8.54
C GLU A 115 -1.55 13.57 8.78
N HIS A 116 -1.77 14.37 7.73
CA HIS A 116 -1.96 15.81 7.87
C HIS A 116 -3.30 16.16 8.52
N LEU A 117 -4.37 15.47 8.11
CA LEU A 117 -5.73 15.69 8.61
C LEU A 117 -5.96 15.07 9.98
N ASP A 118 -5.06 14.19 10.45
CA ASP A 118 -5.20 13.39 11.67
C ASP A 118 -6.47 12.53 11.62
N ILE A 119 -6.60 11.77 10.53
CA ILE A 119 -7.73 10.87 10.27
C ILE A 119 -7.23 9.44 10.06
N ASP A 120 -8.08 8.46 10.38
CA ASP A 120 -7.82 7.06 10.11
C ASP A 120 -8.04 6.66 8.63
N LEU A 121 -8.03 5.36 8.34
CA LEU A 121 -8.24 4.85 6.97
C LEU A 121 -9.64 5.14 6.43
N GLU A 122 -10.65 5.17 7.30
CA GLU A 122 -12.06 5.38 6.94
C GLU A 122 -12.45 6.88 6.98
N GLY A 123 -11.51 7.75 7.38
CA GLY A 123 -11.74 9.19 7.52
C GLY A 123 -12.25 9.61 8.90
N GLY A 124 -12.25 8.70 9.88
CA GLY A 124 -12.60 8.97 11.27
C GLY A 124 -11.56 9.84 11.96
N THR A 125 -12.02 10.72 12.86
CA THR A 125 -11.16 11.59 13.67
C THR A 125 -11.77 11.87 15.04
N GLU A 126 -10.96 12.38 15.96
CA GLU A 126 -11.42 12.81 17.29
C GLU A 126 -12.39 14.00 17.18
N PRO A 127 -13.42 14.11 18.05
CA PRO A 127 -14.40 15.18 17.99
C PRO A 127 -13.79 16.59 17.95
N ASP A 128 -12.72 16.81 18.71
CA ASP A 128 -12.04 18.11 18.80
C ASP A 128 -11.27 18.50 17.52
N ASN A 129 -11.00 17.55 16.62
CA ASN A 129 -10.33 17.78 15.33
C ASN A 129 -11.32 17.82 14.15
N PHE A 130 -12.60 17.51 14.36
CA PHE A 130 -13.59 17.33 13.30
C PHE A 130 -13.65 18.52 12.33
N GLU A 131 -13.84 19.75 12.81
CA GLU A 131 -13.96 20.93 11.94
C GLU A 131 -12.68 21.19 11.15
N ARG A 132 -11.51 20.94 11.77
CA ARG A 132 -10.21 21.07 11.10
C ARG A 132 -10.05 20.03 9.99
N ALA A 133 -10.44 18.78 10.26
CA ALA A 133 -10.38 17.69 9.29
C ALA A 133 -11.31 17.97 8.10
N VAL A 134 -12.55 18.39 8.35
CA VAL A 134 -13.53 18.73 7.30
C VAL A 134 -13.02 19.84 6.39
N GLU A 135 -12.52 20.94 6.97
CA GLU A 135 -12.01 22.06 6.17
C GLU A 135 -10.72 21.69 5.42
N GLY A 136 -9.84 20.90 6.03
CA GLY A 136 -8.64 20.38 5.39
C GLY A 136 -8.96 19.43 4.23
N ASN A 137 -9.91 18.52 4.43
CA ASN A 137 -10.40 17.59 3.43
C ASN A 137 -10.94 18.33 2.20
N ARG A 138 -11.78 19.35 2.42
CA ARG A 138 -12.31 20.22 1.37
C ARG A 138 -11.19 20.91 0.58
N LYS A 139 -10.17 21.44 1.26
CA LYS A 139 -9.00 22.07 0.61
C LYS A 139 -8.21 21.09 -0.24
N PHE A 140 -7.94 19.88 0.26
CA PHE A 140 -7.22 18.87 -0.52
C PHE A 140 -8.00 18.44 -1.75
N ARG A 141 -9.30 18.22 -1.63
CA ARG A 141 -10.15 17.89 -2.79
C ARG A 141 -10.14 18.99 -3.84
N MET A 142 -10.24 20.25 -3.43
CA MET A 142 -10.13 21.40 -4.34
C MET A 142 -8.77 21.49 -5.02
N GLU A 143 -7.69 21.34 -4.27
CA GLU A 143 -6.33 21.41 -4.81
C GLU A 143 -6.06 20.26 -5.78
N MET A 144 -6.61 19.07 -5.50
CA MET A 144 -6.50 17.92 -6.38
C MET A 144 -7.20 18.16 -7.72
N VAL A 145 -8.41 18.76 -7.72
CA VAL A 145 -9.09 19.20 -8.96
C VAL A 145 -8.35 20.33 -9.66
N ARG A 146 -7.75 21.26 -8.91
CA ARG A 146 -6.96 22.36 -9.48
C ARG A 146 -5.77 21.87 -10.29
N GLN A 147 -5.09 20.83 -9.79
CA GLN A 147 -3.92 20.25 -10.44
C GLN A 147 -4.28 19.27 -11.58
N ALA A 148 -5.54 18.85 -11.66
CA ALA A 148 -6.01 17.93 -12.69
C ALA A 148 -6.17 18.59 -14.06
N GLU A 149 -5.96 17.79 -15.11
CA GLU A 149 -6.32 18.13 -16.49
C GLU A 149 -7.84 18.34 -16.60
N VAL A 150 -8.26 19.20 -17.53
CA VAL A 150 -9.66 19.65 -17.64
C VAL A 150 -10.65 18.49 -17.80
N ASP A 151 -10.28 17.47 -18.57
CA ASP A 151 -11.06 16.26 -18.81
C ASP A 151 -11.05 15.28 -17.62
N GLN A 152 -10.15 15.47 -16.65
CA GLN A 152 -10.03 14.63 -15.45
C GLN A 152 -10.66 15.25 -14.20
N ARG A 153 -10.94 16.56 -14.21
CA ARG A 153 -11.48 17.30 -13.05
C ARG A 153 -12.73 16.67 -12.46
N GLU A 154 -13.67 16.24 -13.31
CA GLU A 154 -14.90 15.58 -12.83
C GLU A 154 -14.61 14.25 -12.15
N ILE A 155 -13.77 13.41 -12.76
CA ILE A 155 -13.40 12.08 -12.25
C ILE A 155 -12.78 12.23 -10.86
N TYR A 156 -11.83 13.14 -10.71
CA TYR A 156 -11.15 13.41 -9.45
C TYR A 156 -12.07 14.00 -8.38
N TRP A 157 -12.98 14.89 -8.76
CA TRP A 157 -13.96 15.45 -7.83
C TRP A 157 -14.91 14.38 -7.29
N ARG A 158 -15.41 13.51 -8.17
CA ARG A 158 -16.38 12.47 -7.82
C ARG A 158 -15.77 11.30 -7.07
N ASN A 159 -14.53 10.94 -7.39
CA ASN A 159 -13.82 9.80 -6.80
C ASN A 159 -12.95 10.18 -5.59
N TRP A 160 -13.15 11.35 -5.00
CA TRP A 160 -12.40 11.74 -3.81
C TRP A 160 -12.73 10.78 -2.64
N PRO A 161 -11.73 10.14 -1.99
CA PRO A 161 -11.99 9.05 -1.03
C PRO A 161 -12.79 9.44 0.21
N TYR A 162 -12.68 10.70 0.62
CA TYR A 162 -13.35 11.24 1.81
C TYR A 162 -14.46 12.21 1.43
N LYS A 163 -15.13 11.97 0.30
CA LYS A 163 -16.32 12.70 -0.12
C LYS A 163 -17.52 12.10 0.62
N ASP A 164 -18.45 12.94 1.06
CA ASP A 164 -19.72 12.45 1.57
C ASP A 164 -20.48 11.68 0.47
N ASP A 165 -21.08 10.54 0.83
CA ASP A 165 -21.81 9.70 -0.12
C ASP A 165 -22.95 10.45 -0.81
N GLU A 166 -23.57 11.40 -0.10
CA GLU A 166 -24.68 12.24 -0.61
C GLU A 166 -24.22 13.43 -1.47
N ASP A 167 -22.91 13.70 -1.56
CA ASP A 167 -22.41 14.83 -2.34
C ASP A 167 -22.34 14.51 -3.85
N ASP A 168 -23.38 14.90 -4.57
CA ASP A 168 -23.48 14.81 -6.04
C ASP A 168 -23.11 16.13 -6.75
N SER A 169 -22.42 17.05 -6.07
CA SER A 169 -22.02 18.32 -6.67
C SER A 169 -21.02 18.15 -7.82
N MET A 170 -21.04 19.09 -8.76
CA MET A 170 -20.02 19.20 -9.80
C MET A 170 -18.79 19.95 -9.28
N PRO A 171 -17.58 19.70 -9.83
CA PRO A 171 -16.41 20.49 -9.49
C PRO A 171 -16.68 21.99 -9.73
N PRO A 172 -16.16 22.88 -8.88
CA PRO A 172 -16.26 24.33 -9.10
C PRO A 172 -15.75 24.71 -10.50
N GLY A 173 -16.55 25.48 -11.24
CA GLY A 173 -16.25 25.83 -12.64
C GLY A 173 -15.00 26.68 -12.85
N ASP A 174 -14.60 27.43 -11.82
CA ASP A 174 -13.42 28.30 -11.81
C ASP A 174 -12.49 27.93 -10.64
N ILE A 175 -11.42 27.18 -10.92
CA ILE A 175 -10.26 26.96 -10.03
C ILE A 175 -8.97 27.17 -10.82
#